data_AF-A0A2V9FIR7-F1
#
_entry.id   AF-A0A2V9FIR7-F1
#
_cell.length_a   1.000
_cell.length_b   1.000
_cell.length_c   1.000
_cell.angle_alpha   90.00
_cell.angle_beta   90.00
_cell.angle_gamma   90.00
#
_symmetry.space_group_name_H-M   'P 1'
#
loop_
_entity.id
_entity.type
_entity.pdbx_description
1 polymer ?
#
loop_
_entity_poly.entity_id
_entity_poly.type
_entity_poly.pdbx_seq_one_letter_code
_entity_poly.pdbx_strand_id
1 'polypeptide(L)'
;MPRIQTTEDRRLEEARTRKKHWKRWGPYLSERQWGTVREDYSPGGTAWEFFPHDHARSRAYRWGEDGIGGICDRHQMICFGLALWNGRDTILKERFFGLTGNQGNHGEDVKEYYFYLDATPTHSYMRMLYKYPQSEFPYESLVEENRGRGRVDPEFELLDTGAFTGNRYFDIFVEYAKADVEDILIRITAVNRGPEAATLHILPQ
;
A
#
# COMPACT_ATOMS: atom_id res chain seq x y z
N MET A 1 4.87 -28.51 -29.77
CA MET A 1 5.85 -27.47 -30.16
C MET A 1 6.75 -27.18 -28.97
N PRO A 2 8.07 -26.97 -29.16
CA PRO A 2 8.94 -26.53 -28.06
C PRO A 2 8.51 -25.14 -27.58
N ARG A 3 8.47 -24.92 -26.27
CA ARG A 3 8.18 -23.60 -25.69
C ARG A 3 9.33 -22.65 -26.02
N ILE A 4 9.01 -21.49 -26.62
CA ILE A 4 9.99 -20.42 -26.84
C ILE A 4 10.38 -19.84 -25.48
N GLN A 5 11.68 -19.79 -25.19
CA GLN A 5 12.19 -19.24 -23.94
C GLN A 5 12.08 -17.72 -23.94
N THR A 6 11.33 -17.17 -22.99
CA THR A 6 11.18 -15.73 -22.79
C THR A 6 12.37 -15.14 -22.03
N THR A 7 12.48 -13.80 -22.00
CA THR A 7 13.45 -13.12 -21.13
C THR A 7 13.23 -13.47 -19.66
N GLU A 8 11.97 -13.61 -19.23
CA GLU A 8 11.66 -13.98 -17.85
C GLU A 8 12.08 -15.42 -17.51
N ASP A 9 11.93 -16.37 -18.45
CA ASP A 9 12.43 -17.73 -18.27
C ASP A 9 13.95 -17.74 -18.03
N ARG A 10 14.70 -16.86 -18.69
CA ARG A 10 16.15 -16.69 -18.45
C ARG A 10 16.44 -16.13 -17.07
N ARG A 11 15.72 -15.07 -16.64
CA ARG A 11 15.90 -14.48 -15.30
C ARG A 11 15.56 -15.49 -14.20
N LEU A 12 14.51 -16.28 -14.39
CA LEU A 12 14.13 -17.35 -13.47
C LEU A 12 15.23 -18.42 -13.36
N GLU A 13 15.82 -18.82 -14.48
CA GLU A 13 16.93 -19.78 -14.49
C GLU A 13 18.20 -19.22 -13.83
N GLU A 14 18.53 -17.94 -14.07
CA GLU A 14 19.62 -17.25 -13.40
C GLU A 14 19.39 -17.15 -11.89
N ALA A 15 18.16 -16.89 -11.45
CA ALA A 15 17.78 -16.88 -10.04
C ALA A 15 17.87 -18.28 -9.42
N ARG A 16 17.37 -19.30 -10.12
CA ARG A 16 17.40 -20.71 -9.68
C ARG A 16 18.83 -21.22 -9.51
N THR A 17 19.70 -20.90 -10.47
CA THR A 17 21.13 -21.27 -10.45
C THR A 17 22.00 -20.32 -9.63
N ARG A 18 21.41 -19.28 -9.02
CA ARG A 18 22.08 -18.23 -8.23
C ARG A 18 23.16 -17.47 -9.00
N LYS A 19 23.05 -17.39 -10.34
CA LYS A 19 23.91 -16.52 -11.17
C LYS A 19 23.59 -15.05 -10.96
N LYS A 20 22.30 -14.72 -10.80
CA LYS A 20 21.81 -13.38 -10.47
C LYS A 20 20.70 -13.45 -9.43
N HIS A 21 20.68 -12.48 -8.51
CA HIS A 21 19.70 -12.44 -7.42
C HIS A 21 18.50 -11.57 -7.76
N TRP A 22 17.76 -11.88 -8.84
CA TRP A 22 16.64 -11.04 -9.31
C TRP A 22 15.58 -10.72 -8.25
N LYS A 23 15.35 -11.64 -7.31
CA LYS A 23 14.43 -11.50 -6.17
C LYS A 23 15.06 -10.84 -4.94
N ARG A 24 16.20 -10.15 -5.09
CA ARG A 24 16.81 -9.38 -3.99
C ARG A 24 15.93 -8.19 -3.61
N TRP A 25 15.39 -7.51 -4.61
CA TRP A 25 14.47 -6.39 -4.45
C TRP A 25 13.07 -6.80 -4.89
N GLY A 26 12.05 -6.40 -4.15
CA GLY A 26 10.67 -6.73 -4.48
C GLY A 26 9.66 -6.02 -3.59
N PRO A 27 8.37 -6.32 -3.75
CA PRO A 27 7.28 -5.74 -2.99
C PRO A 27 7.17 -6.50 -1.66
N TYR A 28 8.24 -6.47 -0.86
CA TYR A 28 8.28 -7.13 0.43
C TYR A 28 7.95 -6.17 1.58
N LEU A 29 7.73 -4.89 1.26
CA LEU A 29 7.26 -3.88 2.19
C LEU A 29 5.75 -4.00 2.33
N SER A 30 5.23 -3.96 3.56
CA SER A 30 3.78 -4.02 3.78
C SER A 30 3.16 -2.66 3.46
N GLU A 31 1.92 -2.61 2.98
CA GLU A 31 1.19 -1.33 2.90
C GLU A 31 0.44 -1.02 4.20
N ARG A 32 0.33 -2.02 5.10
CA ARG A 32 -0.36 -1.94 6.40
C ARG A 32 0.35 -2.85 7.41
N GLN A 33 1.27 -2.29 8.20
CA GLN A 33 2.04 -3.05 9.20
C GLN A 33 1.58 -2.81 10.65
N TRP A 34 0.74 -1.80 10.88
CA TRP A 34 0.14 -1.49 12.19
C TRP A 34 -0.92 -2.52 12.59
N GLY A 35 -1.22 -2.60 13.90
CA GLY A 35 -2.20 -3.54 14.45
C GLY A 35 -1.78 -5.02 14.39
N THR A 36 -0.47 -5.31 14.36
CA THR A 36 0.04 -6.68 14.24
C THR A 36 0.55 -7.23 15.57
N VAL A 37 0.42 -8.54 15.78
CA VAL A 37 0.89 -9.25 16.98
C VAL A 37 2.40 -9.13 17.23
N ARG A 38 3.19 -8.79 16.20
CA ARG A 38 4.64 -8.60 16.33
C ARG A 38 5.00 -7.26 16.97
N GLU A 39 4.15 -6.25 16.78
CA GLU A 39 4.33 -4.91 17.37
C GLU A 39 3.59 -4.76 18.71
N ASP A 40 2.96 -5.83 19.19
CA ASP A 40 2.26 -5.86 20.47
C ASP A 40 3.21 -6.07 21.65
N TYR A 41 3.29 -5.04 22.48
CA TYR A 41 3.98 -5.08 23.77
C TYR A 41 3.03 -4.73 24.92
N SER A 42 1.72 -4.83 24.68
CA SER A 42 0.71 -4.64 25.72
C SER A 42 0.78 -5.77 26.75
N PRO A 43 0.41 -5.51 28.02
CA PRO A 43 0.35 -6.55 29.04
C PRO A 43 -0.68 -7.66 28.75
N GLY A 44 -1.69 -7.36 27.92
CA GLY A 44 -2.87 -8.22 27.70
C GLY A 44 -2.96 -8.89 26.34
N GLY A 45 -2.01 -8.67 25.42
CA GLY A 45 -2.08 -9.23 24.07
C GLY A 45 -3.09 -8.52 23.16
N THR A 46 -3.29 -7.21 23.36
CA THR A 46 -4.24 -6.36 22.63
C THR A 46 -3.55 -5.64 21.46
N ALA A 47 -3.05 -6.42 20.50
CA ALA A 47 -2.22 -5.92 19.39
C ALA A 47 -2.88 -4.80 18.57
N TRP A 48 -4.17 -4.94 18.33
CA TRP A 48 -4.98 -4.03 17.53
C TRP A 48 -5.18 -2.65 18.20
N GLU A 49 -5.25 -2.62 19.53
CA GLU A 49 -5.39 -1.41 20.32
C GLU A 49 -4.04 -0.79 20.69
N PHE A 50 -3.00 -1.62 20.86
CA PHE A 50 -1.68 -1.17 21.32
C PHE A 50 -0.93 -0.38 20.25
N PHE A 51 -1.06 -0.78 18.99
CA PHE A 51 -0.38 -0.12 17.88
C PHE A 51 -1.35 0.23 16.73
N PRO A 52 -2.23 1.23 16.96
CA PRO A 52 -3.22 1.66 15.96
C PRO A 52 -2.55 2.43 14.81
N HIS A 53 -3.31 2.63 13.73
CA HIS A 53 -2.91 3.44 12.58
C HIS A 53 -2.41 4.85 12.97
N ASP A 54 -2.93 5.45 14.04
CA ASP A 54 -2.49 6.77 14.46
C ASP A 54 -1.05 6.77 15.01
N HIS A 55 -0.65 5.70 15.71
CA HIS A 55 0.73 5.54 16.18
C HIS A 55 1.69 5.18 15.04
N ALA A 56 1.20 4.48 14.03
CA ALA A 56 1.97 4.00 12.87
C ALA A 56 2.79 5.10 12.17
N ARG A 57 2.28 6.34 12.16
CA ARG A 57 2.96 7.48 11.51
C ARG A 57 4.04 8.16 12.36
N SER A 58 4.09 7.84 13.65
CA SER A 58 4.88 8.56 14.64
C SER A 58 5.81 7.65 15.45
N ARG A 59 5.87 6.36 15.12
CA ARG A 59 6.66 5.37 15.84
C ARG A 59 7.43 4.50 14.86
N ALA A 60 8.73 4.34 15.15
CA ALA A 60 9.57 3.38 14.45
C ALA A 60 9.07 1.95 14.73
N TYR A 61 8.97 1.17 13.67
CA TYR A 61 8.64 -0.24 13.72
C TYR A 61 9.85 -1.04 14.21
N ARG A 62 9.60 -2.18 14.87
CA ARG A 62 10.67 -3.09 15.34
C ARG A 62 10.82 -4.31 14.44
N TRP A 63 9.74 -4.74 13.79
CA TRP A 63 9.70 -6.02 13.07
C TRP A 63 9.29 -5.91 11.60
N GLY A 64 9.27 -4.69 11.05
CA GLY A 64 8.96 -4.45 9.66
C GLY A 64 8.94 -2.95 9.37
N GLU A 65 8.34 -2.57 8.25
CA GLU A 65 8.03 -1.18 7.87
C GLU A 65 6.77 -1.20 6.98
N ASP A 66 6.18 -0.03 6.76
CA ASP A 66 5.12 0.13 5.75
C ASP A 66 5.38 1.23 4.72
N GLY A 67 4.80 1.05 3.52
CA GLY A 67 4.89 2.01 2.43
C GLY A 67 4.00 1.64 1.24
N ILE A 68 3.15 2.57 0.80
CA ILE A 68 2.22 2.34 -0.31
C ILE A 68 2.97 2.00 -1.59
N GLY A 69 2.74 0.79 -2.12
CA GLY A 69 3.37 0.31 -3.35
C GLY A 69 4.89 0.31 -3.28
N GLY A 70 5.45 0.24 -2.08
CA GLY A 70 6.89 0.31 -1.86
C GLY A 70 7.63 -0.95 -2.27
N ILE A 71 8.94 -0.81 -2.42
CA ILE A 71 9.86 -1.93 -2.59
C ILE A 71 10.92 -1.90 -1.51
N CYS A 72 11.50 -3.05 -1.23
CA CYS A 72 12.66 -3.13 -0.36
C CYS A 72 13.55 -4.29 -0.78
N ASP A 73 14.78 -4.29 -0.26
CA ASP A 73 15.58 -5.48 -0.34
C ASP A 73 14.98 -6.57 0.56
N ARG A 74 15.29 -7.84 0.30
CA ARG A 74 14.72 -8.99 1.02
C ARG A 74 14.96 -9.00 2.53
N HIS A 75 15.88 -8.16 3.02
CA HIS A 75 16.15 -7.98 4.45
C HIS A 75 15.50 -6.72 5.03
N GLN A 76 14.78 -5.93 4.22
CA GLN A 76 14.17 -4.65 4.60
C GLN A 76 15.18 -3.66 5.24
N MET A 77 16.44 -3.69 4.79
CA MET A 77 17.45 -2.72 5.22
C MET A 77 17.31 -1.40 4.48
N ILE A 78 16.86 -1.46 3.22
CA ILE A 78 16.54 -0.29 2.40
C ILE A 78 15.11 -0.45 1.91
N CYS A 79 14.30 0.54 2.24
CA CYS A 79 12.92 0.66 1.80
C CYS A 79 12.80 1.88 0.90
N PHE A 80 12.01 1.76 -0.15
CA PHE A 80 11.53 2.87 -0.95
C PHE A 80 10.01 2.86 -0.86
N GLY A 81 9.42 3.99 -0.54
CA GLY A 81 7.98 4.19 -0.46
C GLY A 81 7.55 5.53 -1.04
N LEU A 82 6.23 5.79 -0.98
CA LEU A 82 5.63 7.04 -1.39
C LEU A 82 4.82 7.65 -0.27
N ALA A 83 4.96 8.97 -0.13
CA ALA A 83 4.05 9.80 0.64
C ALA A 83 3.27 10.70 -0.30
N LEU A 84 1.94 10.73 -0.14
CA LEU A 84 1.04 11.57 -0.91
C LEU A 84 0.33 12.57 0.01
N TRP A 85 0.03 13.75 -0.50
CA TRP A 85 -0.81 14.71 0.21
C TRP A 85 -1.61 15.57 -0.76
N ASN A 86 -2.92 15.58 -0.62
CA ASN A 86 -3.86 16.35 -1.45
C ASN A 86 -4.04 17.82 -0.98
N GLY A 87 -3.31 18.24 0.07
CA GLY A 87 -3.43 19.57 0.66
C GLY A 87 -4.60 19.71 1.65
N ARG A 88 -5.38 18.65 1.88
CA ARG A 88 -6.57 18.63 2.73
C ARG A 88 -6.52 17.56 3.81
N ASP A 89 -5.92 16.41 3.52
CA ASP A 89 -5.73 15.34 4.50
C ASP A 89 -4.96 15.88 5.71
N THR A 90 -5.36 15.43 6.89
CA THR A 90 -4.72 15.77 8.17
C THR A 90 -3.32 15.18 8.31
N ILE A 91 -2.96 14.21 7.45
CA ILE A 91 -1.68 13.52 7.45
C ILE A 91 -1.16 13.24 6.04
N LEU A 92 0.13 12.91 5.95
CA LEU A 92 0.69 12.30 4.76
C LEU A 92 0.15 10.88 4.58
N LYS A 93 -0.26 10.56 3.36
CA LYS A 93 -0.69 9.23 2.96
C LYS A 93 0.53 8.39 2.59
N GLU A 94 1.08 7.72 3.59
CA GLU A 94 2.29 6.88 3.47
C GLU A 94 1.98 5.38 3.55
N ARG A 95 0.82 5.05 4.13
CA ARG A 95 0.36 3.70 4.46
C ARG A 95 -1.15 3.62 4.30
N PHE A 96 -1.66 2.41 4.12
CA PHE A 96 -3.08 2.17 3.99
C PHE A 96 -3.79 2.25 5.33
N PHE A 97 -4.94 2.92 5.29
CA PHE A 97 -5.88 2.96 6.37
C PHE A 97 -6.79 1.74 6.35
N GLY A 98 -7.26 1.37 7.52
CA GLY A 98 -8.21 0.29 7.69
C GLY A 98 -8.75 0.27 9.11
N LEU A 99 -9.65 -0.66 9.34
CA LEU A 99 -10.29 -0.94 10.61
C LEU A 99 -9.59 -2.12 11.28
N THR A 100 -9.48 -2.05 12.61
CA THR A 100 -9.14 -3.23 13.41
C THR A 100 -10.34 -4.18 13.52
N GLY A 101 -10.11 -5.40 14.02
CA GLY A 101 -11.17 -6.38 14.21
C GLY A 101 -12.33 -5.90 15.10
N ASN A 102 -12.07 -4.98 16.03
CA ASN A 102 -13.08 -4.39 16.93
C ASN A 102 -13.77 -3.16 16.33
N GLN A 103 -13.30 -2.66 15.18
CA GLN A 103 -13.85 -1.50 14.49
C GLN A 103 -14.71 -1.89 13.28
N GLY A 104 -14.38 -2.99 12.58
CA GLY A 104 -15.18 -3.50 11.47
C GLY A 104 -16.23 -4.52 11.92
N ASN A 105 -17.41 -4.47 11.31
CA ASN A 105 -18.51 -5.40 11.59
C ASN A 105 -18.23 -6.84 11.11
N HIS A 106 -17.29 -7.02 10.17
CA HIS A 106 -16.78 -8.33 9.74
C HIS A 106 -15.29 -8.55 10.04
N GLY A 107 -14.69 -7.75 10.92
CA GLY A 107 -13.30 -7.89 11.35
C GLY A 107 -12.38 -6.81 10.76
N GLU A 108 -11.11 -7.17 10.53
CA GLU A 108 -10.15 -6.24 9.94
C GLU A 108 -10.51 -5.94 8.49
N ASP A 109 -10.38 -4.68 8.11
CA ASP A 109 -10.84 -4.23 6.81
C ASP A 109 -10.05 -3.03 6.30
N VAL A 110 -9.50 -3.11 5.09
CA VAL A 110 -8.71 -2.03 4.49
C VAL A 110 -9.66 -1.10 3.74
N LYS A 111 -9.71 0.17 4.13
CA LYS A 111 -10.65 1.16 3.58
C LYS A 111 -10.03 1.99 2.46
N GLU A 112 -9.30 1.33 1.57
CA GLU A 112 -8.55 1.94 0.46
C GLU A 112 -8.86 1.24 -0.86
N TYR A 113 -8.80 1.95 -1.98
CA TYR A 113 -8.90 1.34 -3.30
C TYR A 113 -7.54 1.30 -4.00
N TYR A 114 -7.03 0.09 -4.18
CA TYR A 114 -5.77 -0.17 -4.84
C TYR A 114 -5.80 -1.50 -5.60
N PHE A 115 -4.94 -1.61 -6.61
CA PHE A 115 -4.91 -2.74 -7.53
C PHE A 115 -3.48 -3.04 -7.94
N TYR A 116 -3.05 -4.29 -7.76
CA TYR A 116 -1.84 -4.80 -8.39
C TYR A 116 -2.15 -5.15 -9.84
N LEU A 117 -1.60 -4.38 -10.77
CA LEU A 117 -1.95 -4.46 -12.19
C LEU A 117 -1.06 -5.45 -12.95
N ASP A 118 0.22 -5.53 -12.59
CA ASP A 118 1.18 -6.43 -13.22
C ASP A 118 2.36 -6.71 -12.30
N ALA A 119 2.90 -7.93 -12.36
CA ALA A 119 4.12 -8.32 -11.69
C ALA A 119 4.73 -9.57 -12.34
N THR A 120 6.00 -9.47 -12.73
CA THR A 120 6.77 -10.65 -13.16
C THR A 120 7.24 -11.47 -11.94
N PRO A 121 7.41 -12.81 -12.06
CA PRO A 121 7.89 -13.67 -10.97
C PRO A 121 9.24 -13.29 -10.35
N THR A 122 10.08 -12.60 -11.12
CA THR A 122 11.38 -12.07 -10.66
C THR A 122 11.33 -10.62 -10.17
N HIS A 123 10.13 -10.02 -10.14
CA HIS A 123 9.91 -8.61 -9.84
C HIS A 123 10.76 -7.71 -10.75
N SER A 124 11.04 -8.15 -11.97
CA SER A 124 11.76 -7.35 -12.98
C SER A 124 10.89 -6.27 -13.61
N TYR A 125 9.58 -6.41 -13.46
CA TYR A 125 8.57 -5.40 -13.69
C TYR A 125 7.44 -5.57 -12.67
N MET A 126 6.96 -4.46 -12.12
CA MET A 126 5.83 -4.38 -11.20
C MET A 126 5.05 -3.09 -11.42
N ARG A 127 3.73 -3.16 -11.32
CA ARG A 127 2.84 -2.01 -11.45
C ARG A 127 1.68 -2.11 -10.49
N MET A 128 1.47 -1.04 -9.73
CA MET A 128 0.34 -0.86 -8.84
C MET A 128 -0.43 0.41 -9.24
N LEU A 129 -1.75 0.40 -9.00
CA LEU A 129 -2.61 1.58 -9.02
C LEU A 129 -3.17 1.81 -7.63
N TYR A 130 -3.05 3.03 -7.11
CA TYR A 130 -3.74 3.50 -5.92
C TYR A 130 -4.68 4.66 -6.26
N LYS A 131 -5.90 4.64 -5.72
CA LYS A 131 -6.90 5.70 -5.90
C LYS A 131 -6.94 6.59 -4.67
N TYR A 132 -6.47 7.83 -4.83
CA TYR A 132 -6.35 8.78 -3.73
C TYR A 132 -7.37 9.93 -3.86
N PRO A 133 -8.30 10.11 -2.90
CA PRO A 133 -9.29 11.20 -2.94
C PRO A 133 -8.68 12.61 -3.00
N GLN A 134 -9.38 13.53 -3.66
CA GLN A 134 -9.03 14.96 -3.63
C GLN A 134 -9.57 15.66 -2.38
N SER A 135 -10.63 15.13 -1.78
CA SER A 135 -11.16 15.57 -0.49
C SER A 135 -10.29 15.05 0.64
N GLU A 136 -10.44 15.64 1.83
CA GLU A 136 -9.95 15.01 3.05
C GLU A 136 -10.45 13.56 3.15
N PHE A 137 -9.54 12.66 3.51
CA PHE A 137 -9.85 11.25 3.67
C PHE A 137 -10.72 11.03 4.93
N PRO A 138 -11.86 10.32 4.83
CA PRO A 138 -12.89 10.26 5.87
C PRO A 138 -12.58 9.21 6.96
N TYR A 139 -11.44 9.35 7.65
CA TYR A 139 -10.97 8.38 8.65
C TYR A 139 -11.98 8.12 9.77
N GLU A 140 -12.51 9.18 10.39
CA GLU A 140 -13.40 9.08 11.55
C GLU A 140 -14.75 8.47 11.15
N SER A 141 -15.37 8.95 10.06
CA SER A 141 -16.65 8.43 9.57
C SER A 141 -16.57 6.94 9.23
N LEU A 142 -15.46 6.48 8.64
CA LEU A 142 -15.25 5.06 8.36
C LEU A 142 -15.22 4.21 9.64
N VAL A 143 -14.65 4.72 10.73
CA VAL A 143 -14.59 4.01 12.01
C VAL A 143 -15.95 4.03 12.72
N GLU A 144 -16.58 5.20 12.81
CA GLU A 144 -17.82 5.39 13.57
C GLU A 144 -18.99 4.61 12.97
N GLU A 145 -19.18 4.71 11.66
CA GLU A 145 -20.27 4.04 10.95
C GLU A 145 -20.11 2.52 11.00
N ASN A 146 -18.91 1.98 10.79
CA ASN A 146 -18.69 0.53 10.86
C ASN A 146 -18.82 -0.01 12.29
N ARG A 147 -18.45 0.75 13.32
CA ARG A 147 -18.66 0.35 14.73
C ARG A 147 -20.15 0.26 15.09
N GLY A 148 -21.00 1.07 14.44
CA GLY A 148 -22.45 1.05 14.62
C GLY A 148 -23.16 -0.11 13.93
N ARG A 149 -22.50 -0.82 13.01
CA ARG A 149 -23.10 -1.88 12.18
C ARG A 149 -22.98 -3.27 12.81
N GLY A 150 -24.00 -4.09 12.59
CA GLY A 150 -24.00 -5.49 12.98
C GLY A 150 -23.41 -6.42 11.91
N ARG A 151 -23.27 -7.69 12.27
CA ARG A 151 -22.76 -8.77 11.39
C ARG A 151 -23.67 -9.11 10.20
N VAL A 152 -24.88 -8.56 10.17
CA VAL A 152 -25.86 -8.76 9.09
C VAL A 152 -25.93 -7.58 8.14
N ASP A 153 -25.35 -6.45 8.53
CA ASP A 153 -25.31 -5.24 7.72
C ASP A 153 -24.10 -5.30 6.76
N PRO A 154 -24.19 -4.71 5.56
CA PRO A 154 -23.02 -4.56 4.71
C PRO A 154 -21.96 -3.67 5.39
N GLU A 155 -20.70 -3.82 5.01
CA GLU A 155 -19.65 -2.88 5.41
C GLU A 155 -19.96 -1.46 4.91
N PHE A 156 -19.54 -0.44 5.66
CA PHE A 156 -19.53 0.94 5.18
C PHE A 156 -18.19 1.21 4.49
N GLU A 157 -18.23 1.38 3.19
CA GLU A 157 -17.04 1.48 2.34
C GLU A 157 -16.63 2.92 2.06
N LEU A 158 -15.37 3.12 1.66
CA LEU A 158 -14.87 4.45 1.28
C LEU A 158 -15.69 5.05 0.12
N LEU A 159 -16.27 4.23 -0.77
CA LEU A 159 -17.21 4.70 -1.80
C LEU A 159 -18.48 5.34 -1.21
N ASP A 160 -18.99 4.81 -0.11
CA ASP A 160 -20.25 5.26 0.51
C ASP A 160 -20.11 6.64 1.18
N THR A 161 -18.88 7.03 1.53
CA THR A 161 -18.57 8.35 2.10
C THR A 161 -18.71 9.49 1.09
N GLY A 162 -18.77 9.16 -0.21
CA GLY A 162 -18.75 10.15 -1.28
C GLY A 162 -17.36 10.73 -1.58
N ALA A 163 -16.27 10.19 -1.02
CA ALA A 163 -14.89 10.64 -1.27
C ALA A 163 -14.50 10.64 -2.76
N PHE A 164 -15.16 9.82 -3.58
CA PHE A 164 -14.95 9.73 -5.04
C PHE A 164 -16.02 10.45 -5.88
N THR A 165 -16.94 11.18 -5.25
CA THR A 165 -18.07 11.84 -5.94
C THR A 165 -17.56 12.79 -7.02
N GLY A 166 -18.18 12.70 -8.21
CA GLY A 166 -17.80 13.53 -9.36
C GLY A 166 -16.41 13.20 -9.92
N ASN A 167 -15.92 11.97 -9.72
CA ASN A 167 -14.58 11.52 -10.13
C ASN A 167 -13.43 12.32 -9.51
N ARG A 168 -13.64 12.93 -8.35
CA ARG A 168 -12.66 13.81 -7.67
C ARG A 168 -11.60 13.01 -6.91
N TYR A 169 -10.74 12.33 -7.66
CA TYR A 169 -9.60 11.58 -7.14
C TYR A 169 -8.43 11.58 -8.10
N PHE A 170 -7.28 11.11 -7.61
CA PHE A 170 -6.09 10.84 -8.39
C PHE A 170 -5.94 9.32 -8.57
N ASP A 171 -5.68 8.89 -9.80
CA ASP A 171 -5.05 7.58 -10.02
C ASP A 171 -3.54 7.76 -9.89
N ILE A 172 -2.93 7.04 -8.95
CA ILE A 172 -1.49 7.03 -8.70
C ILE A 172 -0.94 5.69 -9.15
N PHE A 173 -0.22 5.68 -10.26
CA PHE A 173 0.50 4.50 -10.73
C PHE A 173 1.91 4.50 -10.16
N VAL A 174 2.28 3.37 -9.54
CA VAL A 174 3.62 3.10 -9.03
C VAL A 174 4.20 1.97 -9.86
N GLU A 175 5.25 2.27 -10.62
CA GLU A 175 5.86 1.35 -11.57
C GLU A 175 7.35 1.15 -11.27
N TYR A 176 7.78 -0.10 -11.28
CA TYR A 176 9.18 -0.49 -11.15
C TYR A 176 9.59 -1.34 -12.36
N ALA A 177 10.78 -1.06 -12.89
CA ALA A 177 11.38 -1.87 -13.94
C ALA A 177 12.87 -2.09 -13.62
N LYS A 178 13.36 -3.31 -13.80
CA LYS A 178 14.77 -3.65 -13.57
C LYS A 178 15.50 -3.81 -14.89
N ALA A 179 16.51 -2.98 -15.10
CA ALA A 179 17.49 -3.21 -16.17
C ALA A 179 18.48 -4.33 -15.75
N ASP A 180 18.85 -4.38 -14.47
CA ASP A 180 19.58 -5.48 -13.82
C ASP A 180 19.18 -5.60 -12.34
N VAL A 181 19.76 -6.54 -11.59
CA VAL A 181 19.42 -6.86 -10.19
C VAL A 181 19.43 -5.63 -9.26
N GLU A 182 20.39 -4.73 -9.44
CA GLU A 182 20.59 -3.51 -8.64
C GLU A 182 20.24 -2.22 -9.41
N ASP A 183 19.78 -2.34 -10.65
CA ASP A 183 19.44 -1.20 -11.51
C ASP A 183 17.92 -1.15 -11.67
N ILE A 184 17.29 -0.38 -10.77
CA ILE A 184 15.85 -0.27 -10.61
C ILE A 184 15.39 1.11 -11.02
N LEU A 185 14.57 1.16 -12.07
CA LEU A 185 13.91 2.37 -12.52
C LEU A 185 12.55 2.47 -11.83
N ILE A 186 12.27 3.67 -11.32
CA ILE A 186 11.02 3.98 -10.62
C ILE A 186 10.28 5.03 -11.45
N ARG A 187 8.99 4.79 -11.71
CA ARG A 187 8.10 5.75 -12.35
C ARG A 187 6.83 5.91 -11.55
N ILE A 188 6.55 7.14 -11.16
CA ILE A 188 5.29 7.52 -10.54
C ILE A 188 4.49 8.36 -11.52
N THR A 189 3.29 7.91 -11.85
CA THR A 189 2.37 8.66 -12.74
C THR A 189 1.11 8.99 -11.96
N ALA A 190 0.83 10.28 -11.78
CA ALA A 190 -0.41 10.74 -11.17
C ALA A 190 -1.36 11.29 -12.25
N VAL A 191 -2.60 10.82 -12.24
CA VAL A 191 -3.66 11.29 -13.15
C VAL A 191 -4.79 11.88 -12.33
N ASN A 192 -5.00 13.18 -12.45
CA ASN A 192 -6.19 13.83 -11.93
C ASN A 192 -7.42 13.39 -12.74
N ARG A 193 -8.36 12.67 -12.11
CA ARG A 193 -9.62 12.22 -12.75
C ARG A 193 -10.75 13.23 -12.58
N GLY A 194 -10.56 14.22 -11.70
CA GLY A 194 -11.55 15.24 -11.42
C GLY A 194 -11.71 16.24 -12.57
N PRO A 195 -12.85 16.94 -12.61
CA PRO A 195 -13.13 17.94 -13.65
C PRO A 195 -12.30 19.23 -13.49
N GLU A 196 -11.72 19.46 -12.32
CA GLU A 196 -11.00 20.69 -11.95
C GLU A 196 -9.53 20.38 -11.63
N ALA A 197 -8.68 21.39 -11.77
CA ALA A 197 -7.30 21.30 -11.30
C ALA A 197 -7.28 21.11 -9.77
N ALA A 198 -6.49 20.16 -9.30
CA ALA A 198 -6.34 19.83 -7.88
C ALA A 198 -4.86 19.66 -7.54
N THR A 199 -4.47 20.14 -6.36
CA THR A 199 -3.10 20.02 -5.86
C THR A 199 -2.84 18.61 -5.36
N LEU A 200 -1.69 18.05 -5.73
CA LEU A 200 -1.18 16.80 -5.19
C LEU A 200 0.33 16.96 -4.96
N HIS A 201 0.75 16.69 -3.74
CA HIS A 201 2.14 16.55 -3.36
C HIS A 201 2.52 15.07 -3.38
N ILE A 202 3.66 14.76 -3.98
CA ILE A 202 4.20 13.40 -4.08
C ILE A 202 5.65 13.47 -3.60
N LEU A 203 5.99 12.68 -2.59
CA LEU A 203 7.34 12.60 -2.06
C LEU A 203 7.82 11.14 -2.08
N PRO A 204 9.03 10.87 -2.60
CA PRO A 204 9.69 9.60 -2.33
C PRO A 204 10.15 9.57 -0.87
N GLN A 205 10.06 8.41 -0.22
CA GLN A 205 10.59 8.14 1.11
C GLN A 205 11.51 6.93 1.10
#